data_AF-A8VYF1-F1
#
_entry.id   AF-A8VYF1-F1
#
_cell.length_a   1.000
_cell.length_b   1.000
_cell.length_c   1.000
_cell.angle_alpha   90.00
_cell.angle_beta   90.00
_cell.angle_gamma   90.00
#
_symmetry.space_group_name_H-M   'P 1'
#
loop_
_entity.id
_entity.type
_entity.pdbx_description
1 polymer ?
#
loop_
_entity_poly.entity_id
_entity_poly.type
_entity_poly.pdbx_seq_one_letter_code
_entity_poly.pdbx_strand_id
1 'polypeptide(L)'
;LGLPAVVVDPTLDCDIKVYISDIEMYSYKNTEPGVVIEILNDELLMSSHDVVSNINHIISYFVHNRFVEKYNLQYSSNIVTGLEQQSEIMKSEIDSAVGLNRVHDVLKQMIRSPEFYLDRVSFFEALIYWS
;
A
#
# COMPACT_ATOMS: atom_id res chain seq x y z
N LEU A 1 0.20 -8.95 -18.69
CA LEU A 1 -0.60 -8.24 -17.67
C LEU A 1 -0.42 -6.75 -17.96
N GLY A 2 -1.45 -6.07 -18.46
CA GLY A 2 -1.35 -4.69 -18.94
C GLY A 2 -0.91 -3.70 -17.86
N LEU A 3 -0.51 -2.50 -18.29
CA LEU A 3 -0.29 -1.38 -17.38
C LEU A 3 -1.64 -0.95 -16.77
N PRO A 4 -1.68 -0.58 -15.48
CA PRO A 4 -2.88 0.05 -14.92
C PRO A 4 -3.21 1.31 -15.73
N ALA A 5 -4.49 1.48 -16.06
CA ALA A 5 -4.97 2.62 -16.82
C ALA A 5 -6.22 3.18 -16.13
N VAL A 6 -6.33 4.51 -16.13
CA VAL A 6 -7.57 5.21 -15.75
C VAL A 6 -8.24 5.63 -17.05
N VAL A 7 -9.45 5.14 -17.27
CA VAL A 7 -10.27 5.50 -18.44
C VAL A 7 -11.43 6.34 -17.95
N VAL A 8 -11.55 7.56 -18.50
CA VAL A 8 -12.69 8.43 -18.23
C VAL A 8 -13.80 8.04 -19.21
N ASP A 9 -14.86 7.42 -18.69
CA ASP A 9 -16.03 7.04 -19.47
C ASP A 9 -17.22 7.95 -19.11
N PRO A 10 -17.65 8.85 -20.00
CA PRO A 10 -18.77 9.75 -19.74
C PRO A 10 -20.14 9.03 -19.75
N THR A 11 -20.19 7.76 -20.16
CA THR A 11 -21.42 6.95 -20.23
C THR A 11 -21.62 6.07 -19.01
N LEU A 12 -20.70 6.12 -18.04
CA LEU A 12 -20.73 5.32 -16.83
C LEU A 12 -21.88 5.75 -15.91
N ASP A 13 -22.71 4.80 -15.45
CA ASP A 13 -23.82 5.05 -14.50
C ASP A 13 -23.34 5.17 -13.03
N CYS A 14 -22.04 5.20 -12.80
CA CYS A 14 -21.43 5.30 -11.50
C CYS A 14 -20.15 6.14 -11.57
N ASP A 15 -19.59 6.50 -10.42
CA ASP A 15 -18.44 7.41 -10.36
C ASP A 15 -17.11 6.69 -10.61
N ILE A 16 -17.00 5.41 -10.21
CA ILE A 16 -15.82 4.59 -10.49
C ILE A 16 -16.19 3.12 -10.60
N LYS A 17 -15.53 2.44 -11.54
CA LYS A 17 -15.46 0.98 -11.60
C LYS A 17 -14.01 0.53 -11.63
N VAL A 18 -13.73 -0.56 -10.94
CA VAL A 18 -12.39 -1.15 -10.88
C VAL A 18 -12.43 -2.52 -11.53
N TYR A 19 -11.55 -2.71 -12.52
CA TYR A 19 -11.42 -3.95 -13.28
C TYR A 19 -10.05 -4.56 -13.06
N ILE A 20 -10.00 -5.90 -12.95
CA ILE A 20 -8.75 -6.67 -12.98
C ILE A 20 -8.89 -7.73 -14.06
N SER A 21 -8.03 -7.67 -15.08
CA SER A 21 -8.08 -8.59 -16.23
C SER A 21 -9.48 -8.70 -16.85
N ASP A 22 -10.11 -7.54 -17.10
CA ASP A 22 -11.46 -7.39 -17.67
C ASP A 22 -12.63 -7.89 -16.81
N ILE A 23 -12.38 -8.27 -15.55
CA ILE A 23 -13.41 -8.64 -14.58
C ILE A 23 -13.72 -7.43 -13.71
N GLU A 24 -15.01 -7.03 -13.62
CA GLU A 24 -15.46 -5.99 -12.69
C GLU A 24 -15.29 -6.48 -11.25
N MET A 25 -14.42 -5.82 -10.50
CA MET A 25 -14.14 -6.16 -9.10
C MET A 25 -14.97 -5.29 -8.15
N TYR A 26 -15.22 -4.04 -8.52
CA TYR A 26 -15.87 -3.07 -7.66
C TYR A 26 -16.52 -1.96 -8.49
N SER A 27 -17.65 -1.46 -8.00
CA SER A 27 -18.38 -0.34 -8.58
C SER A 27 -18.84 0.57 -7.45
N TYR A 28 -18.62 1.86 -7.60
CA TYR A 28 -19.01 2.86 -6.61
C TYR A 28 -19.73 4.02 -7.27
N LYS A 29 -20.86 4.38 -6.65
CA LYS A 29 -21.65 5.56 -6.96
C LYS A 29 -21.82 6.35 -5.67
N ASN A 30 -21.56 7.64 -5.72
CA ASN A 30 -21.63 8.52 -4.59
C ASN A 30 -23.05 8.54 -4.04
N THR A 31 -23.17 8.20 -2.76
CA THR A 31 -24.44 8.10 -2.05
C THR A 31 -24.61 9.29 -1.11
N GLU A 32 -25.69 9.28 -0.32
CA GLU A 32 -25.85 10.26 0.74
C GLU A 32 -24.65 10.23 1.70
N PRO A 33 -24.19 11.39 2.16
CA PRO A 33 -23.10 11.50 3.13
C PRO A 33 -23.50 10.83 4.46
N GLY A 34 -22.51 10.28 5.16
CA GLY A 34 -22.71 9.55 6.42
C GLY A 34 -23.05 8.06 6.25
N VAL A 35 -23.25 7.58 5.02
CA VAL A 35 -23.40 6.15 4.73
C VAL A 35 -22.03 5.47 4.80
N VAL A 36 -21.96 4.33 5.49
CA VAL A 36 -20.78 3.47 5.50
C VAL A 36 -20.80 2.61 4.23
N ILE A 37 -19.73 2.67 3.47
CA ILE A 37 -19.52 1.94 2.23
C ILE A 37 -18.40 0.93 2.48
N GLU A 38 -18.67 -0.33 2.17
CA GLU A 38 -17.70 -1.41 2.26
C GLU A 38 -16.96 -1.58 0.91
N ILE A 39 -15.64 -1.73 0.95
CA ILE A 39 -14.79 -1.94 -0.23
C ILE A 39 -14.20 -3.35 -0.17
N LEU A 40 -14.63 -4.21 -1.10
CA LEU A 40 -14.23 -5.62 -1.22
C LEU A 40 -14.29 -6.45 0.09
N ASN A 41 -15.06 -6.01 1.09
CA ASN A 41 -15.19 -6.59 2.43
C ASN A 41 -13.94 -6.51 3.33
N ASP A 42 -13.04 -5.56 3.07
CA ASP A 42 -11.80 -5.39 3.82
C ASP A 42 -11.66 -3.97 4.40
N GLU A 43 -12.13 -2.97 3.64
CA GLU A 43 -12.01 -1.55 4.01
C GLU A 43 -13.39 -0.89 4.14
N LEU A 44 -13.51 0.05 5.08
CA LEU A 44 -14.74 0.81 5.32
C LEU A 44 -14.51 2.30 5.04
N LEU A 45 -15.28 2.84 4.11
CA LEU A 45 -15.33 4.27 3.81
C LEU A 45 -16.58 4.89 4.40
N MET A 46 -16.43 5.96 5.17
CA MET A 46 -17.56 6.81 5.55
C MET A 46 -17.78 7.87 4.45
N SER A 47 -18.91 7.78 3.74
CA SER A 47 -19.25 8.69 2.65
C SER A 47 -19.22 10.14 3.12
N SER A 48 -18.39 10.96 2.48
CA SER A 48 -18.35 12.41 2.72
C SER A 48 -19.10 13.18 1.62
N HIS A 49 -19.36 14.46 1.86
CA HIS A 49 -19.87 15.36 0.82
C HIS A 49 -18.86 15.59 -0.33
N ASP A 50 -17.58 15.29 -0.10
CA ASP A 50 -16.52 15.46 -1.09
C ASP A 50 -16.33 14.17 -1.91
N VAL A 51 -16.91 14.18 -3.11
CA VAL A 51 -16.80 13.08 -4.09
C VAL A 51 -15.33 12.75 -4.40
N VAL A 52 -14.48 13.77 -4.49
CA VAL A 52 -13.06 13.59 -4.82
C VAL A 52 -12.36 12.84 -3.69
N SER A 53 -12.63 13.22 -2.44
CA SER A 53 -12.11 12.49 -1.27
C SER A 53 -12.57 11.03 -1.24
N ASN A 54 -13.85 10.78 -1.50
CA ASN A 54 -14.41 9.42 -1.51
C ASN A 54 -13.75 8.54 -2.59
N ILE A 55 -13.64 9.07 -3.82
CA ILE A 55 -12.97 8.36 -4.93
C ILE A 55 -11.49 8.13 -4.64
N ASN A 56 -10.78 9.13 -4.10
CA ASN A 56 -9.37 9.00 -3.74
C ASN A 56 -9.15 7.91 -2.71
N HIS A 57 -10.01 7.79 -1.69
CA HIS A 57 -9.93 6.72 -0.71
C HIS A 57 -10.03 5.34 -1.37
N ILE A 58 -11.02 5.14 -2.26
CA ILE A 58 -11.20 3.88 -3.00
C ILE A 58 -9.98 3.57 -3.87
N ILE A 59 -9.49 4.55 -4.62
CA ILE A 59 -8.29 4.38 -5.46
C ILE A 59 -7.08 4.00 -4.60
N SER A 60 -6.87 4.70 -3.48
CA SER A 60 -5.78 4.43 -2.54
C SER A 60 -5.83 3.00 -2.01
N TYR A 61 -7.01 2.49 -1.66
CA TYR A 61 -7.19 1.09 -1.24
C TYR A 61 -6.70 0.10 -2.32
N PHE A 62 -7.16 0.27 -3.57
CA PHE A 62 -6.75 -0.64 -4.66
C PHE A 62 -5.25 -0.54 -5.00
N VAL A 63 -4.69 0.67 -4.98
CA VAL A 63 -3.25 0.89 -5.20
C VAL A 63 -2.43 0.25 -4.07
N HIS A 64 -2.87 0.43 -2.82
CA HIS A 64 -2.23 -0.16 -1.65
C HIS A 64 -2.23 -1.68 -1.71
N ASN A 65 -3.40 -2.30 -1.94
CA ASN A 65 -3.50 -3.75 -2.09
C ASN A 65 -2.63 -4.30 -3.20
N ARG A 66 -2.57 -3.60 -4.34
CA ARG A 66 -1.69 -3.98 -5.44
C ARG A 66 -0.21 -3.84 -5.07
N PHE A 67 0.15 -2.80 -4.33
CA PHE A 67 1.51 -2.63 -3.81
C PHE A 67 1.90 -3.77 -2.87
N VAL A 68 1.05 -4.11 -1.90
CA VAL A 68 1.25 -5.25 -0.97
C VAL A 68 1.41 -6.56 -1.74
N GLU A 69 0.58 -6.81 -2.75
CA GLU A 69 0.63 -8.02 -3.58
C GLU A 69 1.94 -8.12 -4.38
N LYS A 70 2.44 -7.00 -4.91
CA LYS A 70 3.66 -6.95 -5.73
C LYS A 70 4.95 -6.76 -4.94
N TYR A 71 4.86 -6.39 -3.67
CA TYR A 71 6.02 -6.25 -2.79
C TYR A 71 6.75 -7.58 -2.63
N ASN A 72 8.03 -7.56 -2.98
CA ASN A 72 8.89 -8.74 -3.10
C ASN A 72 10.29 -8.44 -2.56
N LEU A 73 11.13 -9.48 -2.47
CA LEU A 73 12.45 -9.41 -1.86
C LEU A 73 13.38 -8.38 -2.54
N GLN A 74 13.22 -8.13 -3.84
CA GLN A 74 14.04 -7.13 -4.54
C GLN A 74 13.76 -5.73 -4.02
N TYR A 75 12.52 -5.39 -3.69
CA TYR A 75 12.20 -4.09 -3.08
C TYR A 75 12.87 -3.95 -1.71
N SER A 76 12.82 -4.99 -0.87
CA SER A 76 13.51 -4.99 0.43
C SER A 76 15.02 -4.87 0.26
N SER A 77 15.61 -5.56 -0.73
CA SER A 77 17.03 -5.48 -1.05
C SER A 77 17.44 -4.06 -1.47
N ASN A 78 16.64 -3.41 -2.32
CA ASN A 78 16.88 -2.03 -2.73
C ASN A 78 16.81 -1.06 -1.54
N ILE A 79 15.89 -1.28 -0.59
CA ILE A 79 15.79 -0.46 0.63
C ILE A 79 17.04 -0.63 1.49
N VAL A 80 17.47 -1.87 1.77
CA VAL A 80 18.67 -2.16 2.58
C VAL A 80 19.93 -1.62 1.91
N THR A 81 20.05 -1.79 0.59
CA THR A 81 21.16 -1.22 -0.19
C THR A 81 21.20 0.31 -0.08
N GLY A 82 20.04 0.95 -0.09
CA GLY A 82 19.92 2.40 0.11
C GLY A 82 20.34 2.87 1.51
N LEU A 83 20.37 1.99 2.53
CA LEU A 83 20.86 2.35 3.86
C LEU A 83 22.35 2.64 3.87
N GLU A 84 23.14 2.06 2.97
CA GLU A 84 24.58 2.35 2.83
C GLU A 84 24.86 3.84 2.65
N GLN A 85 23.98 4.52 1.91
CA GLN A 85 24.09 5.96 1.66
C GLN A 85 23.83 6.81 2.92
N GLN A 86 23.22 6.22 3.96
CA GLN A 86 22.86 6.89 5.21
C GLN A 86 23.75 6.43 6.38
N SER A 87 24.07 5.14 6.45
CA SER A 87 24.92 4.52 7.47
C SER A 87 25.41 3.15 6.99
N GLU A 88 26.70 3.05 6.66
CA GLU A 88 27.36 1.77 6.35
C GLU A 88 27.28 0.78 7.52
N ILE A 89 27.38 1.29 8.76
CA ILE A 89 27.28 0.50 9.98
C ILE A 89 25.91 -0.17 10.05
N MET A 90 24.84 0.58 9.84
CA MET A 90 23.47 0.05 9.91
C MET A 90 23.24 -1.03 8.86
N LYS A 91 23.73 -0.84 7.62
CA LYS A 91 23.65 -1.88 6.59
C LYS A 91 24.41 -3.14 7.01
N SER A 92 25.64 -2.98 7.51
CA SER A 92 26.46 -4.11 7.99
C SER A 92 25.78 -4.88 9.13
N GLU A 93 25.17 -4.19 10.09
CA GLU A 93 24.40 -4.80 11.18
C GLU A 93 23.17 -5.55 10.65
N ILE A 94 22.43 -4.96 9.71
CA ILE A 94 21.29 -5.63 9.06
C ILE A 94 21.75 -6.89 8.32
N ASP A 95 22.82 -6.82 7.54
CA ASP A 95 23.31 -7.96 6.76
C ASP A 95 23.85 -9.10 7.65
N SER A 96 24.44 -8.76 8.80
CA SER A 96 25.09 -9.72 9.69
C SER A 96 24.18 -10.29 10.80
N ALA A 97 23.33 -9.47 11.42
CA ALA A 97 22.51 -9.85 12.57
C ALA A 97 21.07 -10.20 12.18
N VAL A 98 20.46 -9.44 11.26
CA VAL A 98 19.03 -9.58 10.92
C VAL A 98 18.81 -10.47 9.70
N GLY A 99 19.56 -10.22 8.64
CA GLY A 99 19.42 -10.85 7.33
C GLY A 99 18.25 -10.31 6.50
N LEU A 100 18.46 -10.20 5.19
CA LEU A 100 17.52 -9.61 4.24
C LEU A 100 16.11 -10.25 4.27
N ASN A 101 16.01 -11.57 4.43
CA ASN A 101 14.71 -12.26 4.48
C ASN A 101 13.87 -11.82 5.68
N ARG A 102 14.50 -11.63 6.84
CA ARG A 102 13.79 -11.17 8.04
C ARG A 102 13.31 -9.74 7.88
N VAL A 103 14.15 -8.87 7.30
CA VAL A 103 13.76 -7.50 6.93
C VAL A 103 12.56 -7.52 5.98
N HIS A 104 12.60 -8.38 4.96
CA HIS A 104 11.51 -8.52 4.00
C HIS A 104 10.19 -8.89 4.69
N ASP A 105 10.21 -9.89 5.56
CA ASP A 105 9.01 -10.35 6.27
C ASP A 105 8.41 -9.24 7.15
N VAL A 106 9.26 -8.52 7.90
CA VAL A 106 8.82 -7.40 8.76
C VAL A 106 8.23 -6.28 7.92
N LEU A 107 8.93 -5.84 6.87
CA LEU A 107 8.44 -4.78 5.99
C LEU A 107 7.13 -5.19 5.30
N LYS A 108 7.02 -6.44 4.86
CA LYS A 108 5.81 -6.97 4.21
C LYS A 108 4.60 -6.99 5.15
N GLN A 109 4.82 -7.20 6.45
CA GLN A 109 3.74 -7.05 7.45
C GLN A 109 3.42 -5.58 7.72
N MET A 110 4.43 -4.72 7.87
CA MET A 110 4.22 -3.30 8.11
C MET A 110 3.44 -2.62 6.99
N ILE A 111 3.75 -2.91 5.73
CA ILE A 111 3.03 -2.32 4.60
C ILE A 111 1.58 -2.78 4.49
N ARG A 112 1.12 -3.78 5.25
CA ARG A 112 -0.30 -4.18 5.33
C ARG A 112 -1.07 -3.38 6.38
N SER A 113 -0.35 -2.67 7.24
CA SER A 113 -0.88 -1.91 8.36
C SER A 113 -0.48 -0.45 8.17
N PRO A 114 -1.15 0.29 7.26
CA PRO A 114 -0.76 1.65 6.85
C PRO A 114 -0.73 2.65 8.01
N GLU A 115 -1.38 2.34 9.13
CA GLU A 115 -1.32 3.09 10.39
C GLU A 115 0.06 3.09 11.06
N PHE A 116 0.95 2.14 10.72
CA PHE A 116 2.31 2.09 11.24
C PHE A 116 3.28 2.85 10.33
N TYR A 117 3.50 4.13 10.66
CA TYR A 117 4.55 4.93 10.06
C TYR A 117 5.72 5.10 11.01
N LEU A 118 6.87 4.56 10.63
CA LEU A 118 8.16 4.83 11.28
C LEU A 118 9.08 5.49 10.26
N ASP A 119 9.86 6.48 10.70
CA ASP A 119 10.94 6.98 9.86
C ASP A 119 11.95 5.85 9.60
N ARG A 120 12.57 5.91 8.42
CA ARG A 120 13.44 4.82 7.94
C ARG A 120 14.56 4.50 8.92
N VAL A 121 15.18 5.50 9.54
CA VAL A 121 16.33 5.31 10.42
C VAL A 121 15.87 4.64 11.72
N SER A 122 14.88 5.22 12.40
CA SER A 122 14.35 4.65 13.65
C SER A 122 13.79 3.24 13.45
N PHE A 123 13.19 2.95 12.30
CA PHE A 123 12.73 1.60 11.98
C PHE A 123 13.89 0.59 12.01
N PHE A 124 14.98 0.88 11.30
CA PHE A 124 16.11 -0.06 11.21
C PHE A 124 16.92 -0.12 12.51
N GLU A 125 17.05 0.99 13.25
CA GLU A 125 17.65 0.97 14.60
C GLU A 125 16.84 0.09 15.55
N ALA A 126 15.52 0.24 15.57
CA ALA A 126 14.65 -0.62 16.37
C ALA A 126 14.75 -2.07 15.93
N LEU A 127 14.78 -2.34 14.62
CA LEU A 127 14.86 -3.69 14.09
C LEU A 127 16.17 -4.40 14.52
N ILE A 128 17.30 -3.69 14.50
CA ILE A 128 18.60 -4.18 14.98
C ILE A 128 18.59 -4.38 16.49
N TYR A 129 18.01 -3.45 17.24
CA TYR A 129 17.94 -3.55 18.70
C TYR A 129 17.11 -4.75 19.18
N TRP A 130 16.04 -5.08 18.46
CA TRP A 130 15.11 -6.16 18.82
C TRP A 130 15.38 -7.51 18.11
N SER A 131 16.40 -7.59 17.26
CA SER A 131 16.86 -8.85 16.61
C SER A 131 17.83 -9.62 17.47
#